data_AF-A0A2H0ECZ7-F1
#
_entry.id   AF-A0A2H0ECZ7-F1
#
_cell.length_a   1.000
_cell.length_b   1.000
_cell.length_c   1.000
_cell.angle_alpha   90.00
_cell.angle_beta   90.00
_cell.angle_gamma   90.00
#
_symmetry.space_group_name_H-M   'P 1'
#
loop_
_entity.id
_entity.type
_entity.pdbx_description
1 polymer ?
#
loop_
_entity_poly.entity_id
_entity_poly.type
_entity_poly.pdbx_seq_one_letter_code
_entity_poly.pdbx_strand_id
1 'polypeptide(L)' 'GGQEIVTKKIITPQETIKKIQKVKSEEISGVASEIFQNQKLNLAIIGPFKEKERFEKILKM' A
#
# COMPACT_ATOMS: atom_id res chain seq x y z
N GLY A 1 8.52 -8.72 -15.35
CA GLY A 1 9.67 -9.50 -14.88
C GLY A 1 9.58 -9.94 -13.43
N GLY A 2 8.39 -10.16 -12.88
CA GLY A 2 8.22 -10.60 -11.48
C GLY A 2 6.85 -11.25 -11.29
N GLN A 3 5.83 -10.67 -11.92
CA GLN A 3 4.51 -11.25 -12.06
C GLN A 3 4.56 -12.63 -12.75
N GLU A 4 5.36 -12.79 -13.80
CA GLU A 4 5.52 -14.03 -14.57
C GLU A 4 6.18 -15.14 -13.74
N ILE A 5 7.12 -14.78 -12.86
CA ILE A 5 7.85 -15.70 -11.97
C ILE A 5 6.93 -16.17 -10.84
N VAL A 6 6.16 -15.26 -10.25
CA VAL A 6 5.29 -15.54 -9.09
C VAL A 6 3.97 -16.20 -9.50
N THR A 7 3.36 -15.76 -10.61
CA THR A 7 2.02 -16.21 -11.02
C THR A 7 2.01 -17.23 -12.15
N LYS A 8 3.16 -17.51 -12.79
CA LYS A 8 3.30 -18.37 -13.99
C LYS A 8 2.39 -17.99 -15.17
N LYS A 9 1.80 -16.79 -15.14
CA LYS A 9 0.94 -16.26 -16.20
C LYS A 9 1.67 -15.12 -16.91
N ILE A 10 1.72 -15.19 -18.23
CA ILE A 10 2.24 -14.09 -19.06
C ILE A 10 1.07 -13.13 -19.30
N ILE A 11 1.11 -11.94 -18.71
CA ILE A 11 0.19 -10.85 -19.03
C ILE A 11 0.89 -9.94 -20.03
N THR A 12 0.24 -9.62 -21.13
CA THR A 12 0.79 -8.71 -22.12
C THR A 12 0.77 -7.26 -21.60
N PRO A 13 1.64 -6.37 -22.14
CA PRO A 13 1.59 -4.95 -21.79
C PRO A 13 0.20 -4.32 -22.02
N GLN A 14 -0.48 -4.68 -23.11
CA GLN A 14 -1.82 -4.17 -23.44
C GLN A 14 -2.88 -4.60 -22.41
N GLU A 15 -2.84 -5.84 -21.96
CA GLU A 15 -3.75 -6.33 -20.91
C GLU A 15 -3.49 -5.63 -19.57
N THR A 16 -2.23 -5.34 -19.26
CA THR A 16 -1.86 -4.58 -18.06
C THR A 16 -2.43 -3.17 -18.09
N ILE A 17 -2.26 -2.47 -19.22
CA ILE A 17 -2.80 -1.12 -19.43
C ILE A 17 -4.33 -1.12 -19.27
N LYS A 18 -5.02 -2.08 -19.91
CA LYS A 18 -6.49 -2.21 -19.80
C LYS A 18 -6.94 -2.41 -18.36
N LYS A 19 -6.21 -3.22 -17.58
CA LYS A 19 -6.52 -3.46 -16.16
C LYS A 19 -6.36 -2.20 -15.32
N ILE A 20 -5.27 -1.43 -15.53
CA ILE A 20 -5.03 -0.17 -14.81
C ILE A 20 -6.12 0.85 -15.13
N GLN A 21 -6.45 1.03 -16.42
CA GLN A 21 -7.46 2.00 -16.85
C GLN A 21 -8.89 1.66 -16.41
N LYS A 22 -9.16 0.39 -16.08
CA LYS A 22 -10.47 -0.06 -15.61
C LYS A 22 -10.76 0.33 -14.16
N VAL A 23 -9.73 0.62 -13.36
CA VAL A 23 -9.87 0.88 -11.92
C VAL A 23 -10.72 2.12 -11.67
N LYS A 24 -11.75 1.97 -10.83
CA LYS A 24 -12.65 3.05 -10.41
C LYS A 24 -12.20 3.68 -9.09
N SER A 25 -12.61 4.93 -8.86
CA SER A 25 -12.38 5.65 -7.60
C SER A 25 -12.97 4.93 -6.38
N GLU A 26 -14.11 4.28 -6.53
CA GLU A 26 -14.77 3.51 -5.46
C GLU A 26 -13.91 2.30 -5.03
N GLU A 27 -13.29 1.62 -5.99
CA GLU A 27 -12.39 0.49 -5.72
C GLU A 27 -11.12 0.97 -5.01
N ILE A 28 -10.60 2.14 -5.38
CA ILE A 28 -9.46 2.77 -4.70
C ILE A 28 -9.83 3.08 -3.24
N SER A 29 -11.00 3.67 -3.00
CA SER A 29 -11.49 4.00 -1.66
C SER A 29 -11.69 2.74 -0.79
N GLY A 30 -12.24 1.67 -1.37
CA GLY A 30 -12.41 0.38 -0.71
C GLY A 30 -11.06 -0.21 -0.27
N VAL A 31 -10.11 -0.31 -1.20
CA VAL A 31 -8.76 -0.83 -0.90
C VAL A 31 -8.03 0.05 0.11
N ALA A 32 -8.15 1.38 0.01
CA ALA A 32 -7.57 2.29 0.97
C ALA A 32 -8.09 2.01 2.40
N SER A 33 -9.39 1.79 2.56
CA SER A 33 -10.01 1.47 3.86
C SER A 33 -9.55 0.12 4.42
N GLU A 34 -9.21 -0.84 3.55
CA GLU A 34 -8.68 -2.15 3.96
C GLU A 34 -7.20 -2.11 4.37
N ILE A 35 -6.40 -1.28 3.69
CA ILE A 35 -4.96 -1.17 3.93
C ILE A 35 -4.66 -0.24 5.11
N PHE A 36 -5.26 0.96 5.10
CA PHE A 36 -4.97 2.03 6.05
C PHE A 36 -5.81 1.90 7.32
N GLN A 37 -5.49 0.88 8.11
CA GLN A 37 -6.16 0.60 9.37
C GLN A 37 -5.21 0.90 10.53
N ASN A 38 -5.67 1.59 11.58
CA ASN A 38 -4.84 1.99 12.72
C ASN A 38 -4.06 0.81 13.34
N GLN A 39 -4.64 -0.38 13.41
CA GLN A 39 -3.97 -1.60 13.90
C GLN A 39 -2.88 -2.17 12.98
N LYS A 40 -2.80 -1.72 11.72
CA LYS A 40 -1.81 -2.17 10.72
C LYS A 40 -0.66 -1.16 10.55
N LEU A 41 -0.72 0.00 11.20
CA LEU A 41 0.32 1.02 11.07
C LEU A 41 1.55 0.66 11.91
N ASN A 42 2.74 0.74 11.32
CA ASN A 42 4.02 0.44 11.96
C ASN A 42 5.05 1.55 11.68
N LEU A 43 5.86 1.92 12.68
CA LEU A 43 6.87 2.97 12.58
C LEU A 43 8.18 2.52 13.23
N ALA A 44 9.28 2.63 12.48
CA ALA A 44 10.63 2.41 12.99
C ALA A 44 11.43 3.71 12.86
N ILE A 45 12.07 4.12 13.97
CA ILE A 45 12.86 5.36 14.05
C ILE A 45 14.22 5.03 14.65
N ILE A 46 15.29 5.57 14.07
CA ILE A 46 16.67 5.34 14.51
C ILE A 46 17.37 6.68 14.72
N GLY A 47 17.85 6.95 15.93
CA GLY A 47 18.58 8.17 16.29
C GLY A 47 18.36 8.59 17.75
N PRO A 48 19.08 9.61 18.24
CA PRO A 48 19.00 10.08 19.63
C PRO A 48 17.75 10.94 19.87
N PHE A 49 16.57 10.34 19.72
CA PHE A 49 15.29 11.01 19.95
C PHE A 49 14.86 10.81 21.42
N LYS A 50 14.58 11.91 22.12
CA LYS A 50 14.18 11.88 23.53
C LYS A 50 12.66 11.76 23.72
N GLU A 51 11.88 12.17 22.73
CA GLU A 51 10.41 12.28 22.83
C GLU A 51 9.76 11.32 21.83
N LYS A 52 9.38 10.13 22.31
CA LYS A 52 8.72 9.10 21.51
C LYS A 52 7.29 9.50 21.15
N GLU A 53 6.62 10.20 22.07
CA GLU A 53 5.22 10.63 21.99
C GLU A 53 4.96 11.57 20.82
N ARG A 54 5.98 12.32 20.37
CA ARG A 54 5.92 13.15 19.16
C ARG A 54 5.59 12.33 17.92
N PHE A 55 6.08 11.10 17.86
CA PHE A 55 5.96 10.23 16.69
C PHE A 55 4.75 9.29 16.77
N GLU A 56 4.30 8.95 17.98
CA GLU A 56 3.10 8.11 18.17
C GLU A 56 1.83 8.72 17.59
N LYS A 57 1.75 10.06 17.51
CA LYS A 57 0.63 10.77 16.88
C LYS A 57 0.55 10.56 15.36
N ILE A 58 1.64 10.14 14.71
CA ILE A 58 1.69 9.89 13.26
C ILE A 58 0.93 8.61 12.90
N LEU A 59 0.90 7.63 13.81
CA LEU A 59 0.22 6.34 13.61
C LEU A 59 -1.26 6.36 13.96
N LYS A 60 -1.89 7.53 13.88
CA LYS A 60 -3.34 7.69 14.10
C LYS A 60 -3.94 8.34 12.87
N MET A 61 -4.86 7.62 12.22
CA MET A 61 -5.76 8.10 11.18
C MET A 61 -7.13 8.39 11.77
#